data_AF-A0AAD4BZA2-F1
#
_entry.id   AF-A0AAD4BZA2-F1
#
_cell.length_a   1.000
_cell.length_b   1.000
_cell.length_c   1.000
_cell.angle_alpha   90.00
_cell.angle_beta   90.00
_cell.angle_gamma   90.00
#
_symmetry.space_group_name_H-M   'P 1'
#
loop_
_entity.id
_entity.type
_entity.pdbx_description
1 polymer ?
#
loop_
_entity_poly.entity_id
_entity_poly.type
_entity_poly.pdbx_seq_one_letter_code
_entity_poly.pdbx_strand_id
1 'polypeptide(L)'
;MAQRSEDLAEVSKVRGEHDQDRLKWEAESTSWAEEKARLLRSVEELETSVESMRAAKVSAEKDSEFFREQYAQASGFVGSVREENVELEKRVKIAEGQAQDGVAAIKALFEGRVKALQADVDRWKGLTELLQEKDRRTNDELRLRAAQVPELRELCDRLHAENRSLEADVRKLGHAQQRTVLQRNRLFYQILLLKKERASLRSKLSKLIKKADNGTSTRETPLSAPALPIVDDFEDMDPNDVEALPDPTPQSTFDEPSLFPCMWRPQWRDQCQQIFDTKEVRLARRCEFAQWVAYDGI
;
A
#
# COMPACT_ATOMS: atom_id res chain seq x y z
N MET A 1 -58.59 -47.94 163.12
CA MET A 1 -57.25 -47.64 162.55
C MET A 1 -56.86 -48.55 161.39
N ALA A 2 -57.56 -49.67 161.13
CA ALA A 2 -57.28 -50.57 160.00
C ALA A 2 -57.74 -50.01 158.62
N GLN A 3 -58.93 -49.42 158.51
CA GLN A 3 -59.43 -48.81 157.24
C GLN A 3 -58.54 -47.68 156.70
N ARG A 4 -57.96 -46.85 157.57
CA ARG A 4 -57.00 -45.83 157.15
C ARG A 4 -55.72 -46.43 156.52
N SER A 5 -55.36 -47.67 156.84
CA SER A 5 -54.19 -48.32 156.24
C SER A 5 -54.51 -48.95 154.88
N GLU A 6 -55.73 -49.45 154.68
CA GLU A 6 -56.21 -49.93 153.37
C GLU A 6 -56.44 -48.77 152.41
N ASP A 7 -57.06 -47.67 152.86
CA ASP A 7 -57.22 -46.45 152.05
C ASP A 7 -55.85 -45.86 151.66
N LEU A 8 -54.84 -45.92 152.54
CA LEU A 8 -53.47 -45.49 152.23
C LEU A 8 -52.77 -46.44 151.25
N ALA A 9 -53.03 -47.74 151.33
CA ALA A 9 -52.49 -48.73 150.39
C ALA A 9 -53.14 -48.59 148.99
N GLU A 10 -54.43 -48.31 148.94
CA GLU A 10 -55.19 -48.09 147.70
C GLU A 10 -54.84 -46.74 147.06
N VAL A 11 -54.70 -45.67 147.86
CA VAL A 11 -54.14 -44.39 147.39
C VAL A 11 -52.69 -44.56 146.92
N SER A 12 -51.87 -45.37 147.60
CA SER A 12 -50.51 -45.69 147.14
C SER A 12 -50.50 -46.46 145.82
N LYS A 13 -51.45 -47.37 145.61
CA LYS A 13 -51.58 -48.16 144.38
C LYS A 13 -52.07 -47.32 143.22
N VAL A 14 -53.13 -46.53 143.41
CA VAL A 14 -53.65 -45.58 142.41
C VAL A 14 -52.62 -44.50 142.06
N ARG A 15 -51.84 -44.04 143.05
CA ARG A 15 -50.73 -43.11 142.81
C ARG A 15 -49.59 -43.77 142.02
N GLY A 16 -49.29 -45.04 142.30
CA GLY A 16 -48.33 -45.83 141.53
C GLY A 16 -48.78 -46.12 140.09
N GLU A 17 -50.06 -46.41 139.87
CA GLU A 17 -50.68 -46.57 138.54
C GLU A 17 -50.68 -45.25 137.78
N HIS A 18 -51.02 -44.14 138.43
CA HIS A 18 -50.97 -42.80 137.84
C HIS A 18 -49.52 -42.36 137.51
N ASP A 19 -48.54 -42.66 138.38
CA ASP A 19 -47.13 -42.38 138.09
C ASP A 19 -46.60 -43.27 136.96
N GLN A 20 -47.03 -44.54 136.85
CA GLN A 20 -46.71 -45.40 135.72
C GLN A 20 -47.33 -44.89 134.41
N ASP A 21 -48.58 -44.46 134.42
CA ASP A 21 -49.24 -43.93 133.23
C ASP A 21 -48.67 -42.56 132.85
N ARG A 22 -48.24 -41.73 133.83
CA ARG A 22 -47.49 -40.50 133.55
C ARG A 22 -46.14 -40.81 132.90
N LEU A 23 -45.41 -41.81 133.38
CA LEU A 23 -44.13 -42.23 132.78
C LEU A 23 -44.33 -42.82 131.39
N LYS A 24 -45.37 -43.64 131.16
CA LYS A 24 -45.73 -44.14 129.83
C LYS A 24 -46.09 -42.99 128.90
N TRP A 25 -46.91 -42.05 129.35
CA TRP A 25 -47.30 -40.88 128.58
C TRP A 25 -46.10 -39.97 128.26
N GLU A 26 -45.21 -39.74 129.22
CA GLU A 26 -43.97 -38.98 129.01
C GLU A 26 -43.08 -39.71 127.99
N ALA A 27 -42.92 -41.03 128.10
CA ALA A 27 -42.15 -41.84 127.14
C ALA A 27 -42.76 -41.84 125.73
N GLU A 28 -44.07 -42.00 125.62
CA GLU A 28 -44.81 -41.90 124.36
C GLU A 28 -44.69 -40.49 123.77
N SER A 29 -44.85 -39.45 124.58
CA SER A 29 -44.69 -38.06 124.17
C SER A 29 -43.27 -37.78 123.65
N THR A 30 -42.24 -38.29 124.33
CA THR A 30 -40.86 -38.20 123.84
C THR A 30 -40.65 -38.97 122.54
N SER A 31 -41.21 -40.17 122.41
CA SER A 31 -41.16 -40.97 121.17
C SER A 31 -41.83 -40.23 120.00
N TRP A 32 -43.01 -39.65 120.24
CA TRP A 32 -43.72 -38.85 119.25
C TRP A 32 -42.96 -37.58 118.87
N ALA A 33 -42.33 -36.90 119.83
CA ALA A 33 -41.52 -35.73 119.58
C ALA A 33 -40.26 -36.06 118.75
N GLU A 34 -39.59 -37.16 119.06
CA GLU A 34 -38.43 -37.66 118.30
C GLU A 34 -38.81 -38.09 116.89
N GLU A 35 -39.93 -38.80 116.72
CA GLU A 35 -40.44 -39.21 115.42
C GLU A 35 -40.85 -37.99 114.58
N LYS A 36 -41.54 -37.01 115.18
CA LYS A 36 -41.85 -35.75 114.53
C LYS A 36 -40.57 -35.00 114.13
N ALA A 37 -39.57 -34.93 115.00
CA ALA A 37 -38.29 -34.31 114.69
C ALA A 37 -37.50 -35.06 113.59
N ARG A 38 -37.62 -36.39 113.51
CA ARG A 38 -37.05 -37.22 112.44
C ARG A 38 -37.76 -36.96 111.11
N LEU A 39 -39.09 -36.90 111.12
CA LEU A 39 -39.89 -36.61 109.92
C LEU A 39 -39.63 -35.19 109.42
N LEU A 40 -39.56 -34.20 110.30
CA LEU A 40 -39.23 -32.82 109.92
C LEU A 40 -37.84 -32.72 109.28
N ARG A 41 -36.82 -33.38 109.83
CA ARG A 41 -35.49 -33.46 109.20
C ARG A 41 -35.54 -34.12 107.84
N SER A 42 -36.28 -35.23 107.70
CA SER A 42 -36.43 -35.91 106.41
C SER A 42 -37.16 -35.04 105.38
N VAL A 43 -38.16 -34.26 105.81
CA VAL A 43 -38.86 -33.30 104.93
C VAL A 43 -37.89 -32.20 104.49
N GLU A 44 -37.11 -31.63 105.40
CA GLU A 44 -36.11 -30.59 105.08
C GLU A 44 -35.00 -31.12 104.14
N GLU A 45 -34.52 -32.34 104.37
CA GLU A 45 -33.57 -33.02 103.48
C GLU A 45 -34.16 -33.27 102.08
N LEU A 46 -35.43 -33.67 102.00
CA LEU A 46 -36.12 -33.86 100.72
C LEU A 46 -36.39 -32.52 100.03
N GLU A 47 -36.78 -31.48 100.75
CA GLU A 47 -37.01 -30.14 100.20
C GLU A 47 -35.72 -29.54 99.64
N THR A 48 -34.61 -29.63 100.38
CA THR A 48 -33.30 -29.17 99.92
C THR A 48 -32.80 -29.99 98.71
N SER A 49 -33.04 -31.29 98.69
CA SER A 49 -32.75 -32.15 97.53
C SER A 49 -33.58 -31.77 96.31
N VAL A 50 -34.89 -31.56 96.47
CA VAL A 50 -35.79 -31.11 95.40
C VAL A 50 -35.35 -29.76 94.85
N GLU A 51 -34.99 -28.81 95.72
CA GLU A 51 -34.56 -27.49 95.29
C GLU A 51 -33.21 -27.53 94.56
N SER A 52 -32.27 -28.35 95.03
CA SER A 52 -31.00 -28.61 94.33
C SER A 52 -31.24 -29.21 92.93
N MET A 53 -32.13 -30.20 92.82
CA MET A 53 -32.47 -30.83 91.54
C MET A 53 -33.21 -29.87 90.60
N ARG A 54 -34.06 -28.98 91.13
CA ARG A 54 -34.72 -27.92 90.35
C ARG A 54 -33.71 -26.91 89.83
N ALA A 55 -32.78 -26.45 90.66
CA ALA A 55 -31.72 -25.55 90.25
C ALA A 55 -30.82 -26.18 89.17
N ALA A 56 -30.46 -27.45 89.35
CA ALA A 56 -29.68 -28.22 88.36
C ALA A 56 -30.45 -28.37 87.03
N LYS A 57 -31.76 -28.64 87.09
CA LYS A 57 -32.62 -28.71 85.90
C LYS A 57 -32.66 -27.37 85.16
N VAL A 58 -32.89 -26.26 85.85
CA VAL A 58 -32.94 -24.93 85.23
C VAL A 58 -31.59 -24.56 84.61
N SER A 59 -30.47 -24.91 85.25
CA SER A 59 -29.13 -24.71 84.66
C SER A 59 -28.95 -25.53 83.39
N ALA A 60 -29.34 -26.81 83.41
CA ALA A 60 -29.24 -27.69 82.25
C ALA A 60 -30.14 -27.23 81.08
N GLU A 61 -31.33 -26.70 81.38
CA GLU A 61 -32.23 -26.13 80.38
C GLU A 61 -31.61 -24.88 79.73
N LYS A 62 -31.01 -23.98 80.53
CA LYS A 62 -30.28 -22.80 80.02
C LYS A 62 -29.10 -23.19 79.14
N ASP A 63 -28.32 -24.19 79.54
CA ASP A 63 -27.19 -24.67 78.74
C ASP A 63 -27.69 -25.27 77.41
N SER A 64 -28.77 -26.06 77.44
CA SER A 64 -29.38 -26.60 76.23
C SER A 64 -29.89 -25.51 75.30
N GLU A 65 -30.51 -24.45 75.83
CA GLU A 65 -30.99 -23.32 75.03
C GLU A 65 -29.82 -22.54 74.41
N PHE A 66 -28.78 -22.28 75.20
CA PHE A 66 -27.54 -21.67 74.71
C PHE A 66 -26.91 -22.47 73.55
N PHE A 67 -26.79 -23.79 73.67
CA PHE A 67 -26.25 -24.61 72.57
C PHE A 67 -27.14 -24.62 71.33
N ARG A 68 -28.47 -24.58 71.50
CA ARG A 68 -29.40 -24.47 70.37
C ARG A 68 -29.24 -23.14 69.64
N GLU A 69 -29.13 -22.04 70.38
CA GLU A 69 -28.90 -20.72 69.80
C GLU A 69 -27.56 -20.64 69.06
N GLN A 70 -26.47 -21.14 69.67
CA GLN A 70 -25.15 -21.17 69.04
C GLN A 70 -25.15 -22.05 67.78
N TYR A 71 -25.83 -23.20 67.81
CA TYR A 71 -25.96 -24.06 66.64
C TYR A 71 -26.78 -23.37 65.54
N ALA A 72 -27.88 -22.70 65.90
CA ALA A 72 -28.68 -21.93 64.95
C ALA A 72 -27.85 -20.82 64.30
N GLN A 73 -27.09 -20.04 65.09
CA GLN A 73 -26.19 -19.00 64.58
C GLN A 73 -25.10 -19.56 63.67
N ALA A 74 -24.42 -20.63 64.10
CA ALA A 74 -23.38 -21.27 63.29
C ALA A 74 -23.94 -21.85 61.98
N SER A 75 -25.11 -22.48 62.03
CA SER A 75 -25.77 -23.03 60.84
C SER A 75 -26.18 -21.93 59.85
N GLY A 76 -26.70 -20.81 60.36
CA GLY A 76 -27.02 -19.63 59.55
C GLY A 76 -25.79 -19.03 58.88
N PHE A 77 -24.68 -18.89 59.62
CA PHE A 77 -23.40 -18.40 59.09
C PHE A 77 -22.81 -19.32 58.01
N VAL A 78 -22.88 -20.65 58.19
CA VAL A 78 -22.44 -21.60 57.16
C VAL A 78 -23.31 -21.48 55.90
N GLY A 79 -24.62 -21.26 56.07
CA GLY A 79 -25.52 -20.96 54.96
C GLY A 79 -25.09 -19.73 54.18
N SER A 80 -24.91 -18.59 54.86
CA SER A 80 -24.51 -17.34 54.22
C SER A 80 -23.15 -17.42 53.51
N VAL A 81 -22.16 -18.10 54.13
CA VAL A 81 -20.84 -18.29 53.51
C VAL A 81 -20.91 -19.17 52.26
N ARG A 82 -21.79 -20.17 52.24
CA ARG A 82 -22.00 -21.00 51.04
C ARG A 82 -22.64 -20.20 49.91
N GLU A 83 -23.65 -19.38 50.23
CA GLU A 83 -24.30 -18.50 49.24
C GLU A 83 -23.31 -17.47 48.66
N GLU A 84 -22.51 -16.84 49.52
CA GLU A 84 -21.47 -15.90 49.11
C GLU A 84 -20.42 -16.58 48.20
N ASN A 85 -19.93 -17.77 48.57
CA ASN A 85 -18.99 -18.51 47.74
C ASN A 85 -19.57 -18.84 46.35
N VAL A 86 -20.85 -19.24 46.28
CA VAL A 86 -21.53 -19.47 44.99
C VAL A 86 -21.64 -18.19 44.18
N GLU A 87 -21.87 -17.04 44.81
CA GLU A 87 -21.92 -15.76 44.12
C GLU A 87 -20.54 -15.33 43.61
N LEU A 88 -19.49 -15.48 44.43
CA LEU A 88 -18.11 -15.20 44.05
C LEU A 88 -17.67 -16.07 42.88
N GLU A 89 -17.98 -17.36 42.88
CA GLU A 89 -17.70 -18.25 41.75
C GLU A 89 -18.41 -17.80 40.46
N LYS A 90 -19.65 -17.32 40.54
CA LYS A 90 -20.36 -16.76 39.38
C LYS A 90 -19.66 -15.50 38.85
N ARG A 91 -19.26 -14.59 39.75
CA ARG A 91 -18.54 -13.36 39.37
C ARG A 91 -17.19 -13.66 38.72
N VAL A 92 -16.44 -14.62 39.27
CA VAL A 92 -15.16 -15.08 38.71
C VAL A 92 -15.38 -15.65 37.31
N LYS A 93 -16.37 -16.53 37.11
CA LYS A 93 -16.68 -17.10 35.78
C LYS A 93 -17.03 -16.03 34.74
N ILE A 94 -17.81 -15.01 35.13
CA ILE A 94 -18.15 -13.90 34.23
C ILE A 94 -16.91 -13.07 33.88
N ALA A 95 -16.09 -12.73 34.88
CA ALA A 95 -14.87 -11.96 34.66
C ALA A 95 -13.86 -12.71 33.79
N GLU A 96 -13.69 -14.02 34.02
CA GLU A 96 -12.85 -14.89 33.19
C GLU A 96 -13.35 -14.96 31.75
N GLY A 97 -14.67 -15.13 31.54
CA GLY A 97 -15.27 -15.12 30.20
C GLY A 97 -15.03 -13.79 29.47
N GLN A 98 -15.30 -12.66 30.13
CA GLN A 98 -15.05 -11.33 29.56
C GLN A 98 -13.57 -11.09 29.23
N ALA A 99 -12.66 -11.56 30.08
CA ALA A 99 -11.23 -11.45 29.82
C ALA A 99 -10.81 -12.31 28.62
N GLN A 100 -11.32 -13.54 28.52
CA GLN A 100 -11.05 -14.43 27.37
C GLN A 100 -11.58 -13.83 26.07
N ASP A 101 -12.83 -13.37 26.05
CA ASP A 101 -13.47 -12.76 24.88
C ASP A 101 -12.76 -11.47 24.46
N GLY A 102 -12.39 -10.61 25.42
CA GLY A 102 -11.63 -9.39 25.17
C GLY A 102 -10.26 -9.66 24.56
N VAL A 103 -9.52 -10.66 25.09
CA VAL A 103 -8.23 -11.07 24.53
C VAL A 103 -8.39 -11.64 23.12
N ALA A 104 -9.42 -12.46 22.88
CA ALA A 104 -9.70 -13.02 21.56
C ALA A 104 -10.03 -11.93 20.53
N ALA A 105 -10.86 -10.94 20.90
CA ALA A 105 -11.22 -9.82 20.02
C ALA A 105 -9.98 -8.97 19.64
N ILE A 106 -9.12 -8.67 20.62
CA ILE A 106 -7.87 -7.92 20.38
C ILE A 106 -6.94 -8.70 19.43
N LYS A 107 -6.79 -10.02 19.64
CA LYS A 107 -5.99 -10.87 18.73
C LYS A 107 -6.53 -10.83 17.30
N ALA A 108 -7.84 -11.02 17.12
CA ALA A 108 -8.47 -10.98 15.81
C ALA A 108 -8.26 -9.62 15.10
N LEU A 109 -8.35 -8.51 15.85
CA LEU A 109 -8.10 -7.17 15.32
C LEU A 109 -6.65 -6.99 14.84
N PHE A 110 -5.66 -7.44 15.63
CA PHE A 110 -4.26 -7.35 15.24
C PHE A 110 -3.92 -8.29 14.08
N GLU A 111 -4.45 -9.51 14.05
CA GLU A 111 -4.30 -10.42 12.91
C GLU A 111 -4.87 -9.80 11.63
N GLY A 112 -6.03 -9.15 11.71
CA GLY A 112 -6.61 -8.40 10.60
C GLY A 112 -5.72 -7.26 10.11
N ARG A 113 -5.16 -6.46 11.02
CA ARG A 113 -4.22 -5.37 10.68
C ARG A 113 -2.94 -5.88 10.05
N VAL A 114 -2.37 -6.97 10.57
CA VAL A 114 -1.16 -7.59 10.01
C VAL A 114 -1.41 -8.10 8.60
N LYS A 115 -2.55 -8.77 8.35
CA LYS A 115 -2.93 -9.22 7.01
C LYS A 115 -3.11 -8.05 6.03
N ALA A 116 -3.75 -6.96 6.45
CA ALA A 116 -3.92 -5.77 5.62
C ALA A 116 -2.57 -5.13 5.26
N LEU A 117 -1.69 -4.94 6.24
CA LEU A 117 -0.34 -4.41 6.02
C LEU A 117 0.49 -5.32 5.11
N GLN A 118 0.37 -6.64 5.26
CA GLN A 118 1.04 -7.59 4.38
C GLN A 118 0.56 -7.45 2.93
N ALA A 119 -0.75 -7.33 2.71
CA ALA A 119 -1.31 -7.11 1.38
C ALA A 119 -0.84 -5.79 0.76
N ASP A 120 -0.75 -4.72 1.55
CA ASP A 120 -0.19 -3.45 1.10
C ASP A 120 1.28 -3.59 0.70
N VAL A 121 2.10 -4.23 1.53
CA VAL A 121 3.51 -4.50 1.23
C VAL A 121 3.66 -5.27 -0.08
N ASP A 122 2.86 -6.31 -0.30
CA ASP A 122 2.93 -7.11 -1.52
C ASP A 122 2.47 -6.30 -2.75
N ARG A 123 1.47 -5.42 -2.60
CA ARG A 123 1.07 -4.46 -3.64
C ARG A 123 2.20 -3.49 -3.99
N TRP A 124 2.87 -2.91 -2.99
CA TRP A 124 3.98 -1.97 -3.21
C TRP A 124 5.20 -2.64 -3.84
N LYS A 125 5.49 -3.89 -3.48
CA LYS A 125 6.52 -4.71 -4.14
C LYS A 125 6.20 -4.92 -5.62
N GLY A 126 4.97 -5.34 -5.95
CA GLY A 126 4.55 -5.51 -7.34
C GLY A 126 4.63 -4.21 -8.15
N LEU A 127 4.28 -3.07 -7.55
CA LEU A 127 4.43 -1.76 -8.21
C LEU A 127 5.89 -1.40 -8.44
N THR A 128 6.76 -1.68 -7.48
CA THR A 128 8.20 -1.40 -7.57
C THR A 128 8.85 -2.27 -8.65
N GLU A 129 8.51 -3.56 -8.71
CA GLU A 129 8.96 -4.46 -9.78
C GLU A 129 8.53 -3.96 -11.16
N LEU A 130 7.27 -3.52 -11.30
CA LEU A 130 6.77 -2.94 -12.55
C LEU A 130 7.53 -1.68 -12.96
N LEU A 131 7.83 -0.79 -12.00
CA LEU A 131 8.60 0.43 -12.25
C LEU A 131 10.05 0.11 -12.62
N GLN A 132 10.68 -0.84 -11.94
CA GLN A 132 12.02 -1.32 -12.28
C GLN A 132 12.07 -1.95 -13.67
N GLU A 133 11.07 -2.75 -14.04
CA GLU A 133 10.97 -3.33 -15.37
C GLU A 133 10.71 -2.26 -16.44
N LYS A 134 9.86 -1.26 -16.14
CA LYS A 134 9.67 -0.10 -17.03
C LYS A 134 10.98 0.66 -17.21
N ASP A 135 11.75 0.86 -16.14
CA ASP A 135 13.04 1.52 -16.19
C ASP A 135 14.04 0.72 -17.02
N ARG A 136 14.13 -0.59 -16.79
CA ARG A 136 14.96 -1.52 -17.56
C ARG A 136 14.62 -1.53 -19.06
N ARG A 137 13.32 -1.49 -19.40
CA ARG A 137 12.84 -1.45 -20.79
C ARG A 137 13.01 -0.07 -21.43
N THR A 138 12.92 0.98 -20.63
CA THR A 138 13.24 2.35 -21.04
C THR A 138 14.76 2.45 -21.07
N ASN A 139 15.33 1.75 -22.04
CA ASN A 139 16.76 1.56 -22.23
C ASN A 139 17.48 2.92 -22.12
N ASP A 140 18.67 2.95 -21.54
CA ASP A 140 19.46 4.18 -21.46
C ASP A 140 19.73 4.78 -22.85
N GLU A 141 19.66 3.97 -23.90
CA GLU A 141 19.65 4.44 -25.29
C GLU A 141 18.50 5.39 -25.61
N LEU A 142 17.27 5.15 -25.11
CA LEU A 142 16.15 6.07 -25.35
C LEU A 142 16.39 7.41 -24.66
N ARG A 143 16.97 7.38 -23.45
CA ARG A 143 17.37 8.59 -22.72
C ARG A 143 18.50 9.33 -23.44
N LEU A 144 19.49 8.59 -23.90
CA LEU A 144 20.62 9.13 -24.66
C LEU A 144 20.14 9.75 -25.98
N ARG A 145 19.30 9.04 -26.73
CA ARG A 145 18.70 9.57 -27.98
C ARG A 145 17.89 10.83 -27.70
N ALA A 146 17.04 10.81 -26.68
CA ALA A 146 16.25 11.99 -26.29
C ALA A 146 17.15 13.19 -25.90
N ALA A 147 18.26 12.93 -25.21
CA ALA A 147 19.26 13.94 -24.87
C ALA A 147 20.03 14.48 -26.10
N GLN A 148 20.25 13.65 -27.12
CA GLN A 148 20.94 14.02 -28.36
C GLN A 148 20.06 14.72 -29.41
N VAL A 149 18.73 14.63 -29.30
CA VAL A 149 17.79 15.31 -30.22
C VAL A 149 18.08 16.80 -30.47
N PRO A 150 18.34 17.65 -29.44
CA PRO A 150 18.64 19.06 -29.68
C PRO A 150 19.90 19.26 -30.53
N GLU A 151 21.00 18.54 -30.21
CA GLU A 151 22.26 18.64 -30.94
C GLU A 151 22.12 18.17 -32.40
N LEU A 152 21.37 17.09 -32.62
CA LEU A 152 21.08 16.59 -33.97
C LEU A 152 20.21 17.56 -34.76
N ARG A 153 19.24 18.23 -34.12
CA ARG A 153 18.43 19.27 -34.77
C ARG A 153 19.29 20.46 -35.19
N GLU A 154 20.15 20.96 -34.31
CA GLU A 154 21.08 22.05 -34.65
C GLU A 154 22.04 21.66 -35.79
N LEU A 155 22.51 20.42 -35.82
CA LEU A 155 23.33 19.91 -36.92
C LEU A 155 22.54 19.87 -38.24
N CYS A 156 21.31 19.37 -38.22
CA CYS A 156 20.45 19.34 -39.42
C CYS A 156 20.18 20.75 -39.93
N ASP A 157 19.85 21.70 -39.04
CA ASP A 157 19.60 23.09 -39.40
C ASP A 157 20.85 23.75 -40.03
N ARG A 158 22.03 23.48 -39.48
CA ARG A 158 23.31 23.93 -40.05
C ARG A 158 23.55 23.35 -41.44
N LEU A 159 23.42 22.03 -41.61
CA LEU A 159 23.61 21.37 -42.90
C LEU A 159 22.59 21.84 -43.95
N HIS A 160 21.33 22.08 -43.56
CA HIS A 160 20.33 22.66 -44.45
C HIS A 160 20.65 24.12 -44.83
N ALA A 161 21.20 24.91 -43.92
CA ALA A 161 21.68 26.25 -44.24
C ALA A 161 22.86 26.22 -45.23
N GLU A 162 23.81 25.31 -45.00
CA GLU A 162 24.97 25.11 -45.90
C GLU A 162 24.53 24.64 -47.29
N ASN A 163 23.65 23.63 -47.36
CA ASN A 163 23.15 23.11 -48.63
C ASN A 163 22.43 24.21 -49.44
N ARG A 164 21.57 25.00 -48.79
CA ARG A 164 20.93 26.17 -49.44
C ARG A 164 21.94 27.20 -49.94
N SER A 165 23.04 27.41 -49.22
CA SER A 165 24.12 28.30 -49.65
C SER A 165 24.82 27.76 -50.90
N LEU A 166 25.20 26.47 -50.89
CA LEU A 166 25.84 25.81 -52.03
C LEU A 166 24.93 25.79 -53.26
N GLU A 167 23.64 25.49 -53.11
CA GLU A 167 22.65 25.57 -54.19
C GLU A 167 22.54 26.99 -54.78
N ALA A 168 22.63 28.02 -53.94
CA ALA A 168 22.66 29.41 -54.42
C ALA A 168 23.93 29.70 -55.21
N ASP A 169 25.08 29.18 -54.80
CA ASP A 169 26.35 29.37 -55.49
C ASP A 169 26.43 28.59 -56.81
N VAL A 170 25.92 27.36 -56.86
CA VAL A 170 25.76 26.60 -58.11
C VAL A 170 24.88 27.37 -59.10
N ARG A 171 23.78 27.98 -58.64
CA ARG A 171 22.94 28.83 -59.50
C ARG A 171 23.70 30.06 -60.02
N LYS A 172 24.47 30.75 -59.17
CA LYS A 172 25.31 31.89 -59.59
C LYS A 172 26.35 31.47 -60.63
N LEU A 173 27.03 30.34 -60.41
CA LEU A 173 28.00 29.79 -61.35
C LEU A 173 27.34 29.38 -62.67
N GLY A 174 26.17 28.76 -62.64
CA GLY A 174 25.39 28.44 -63.84
C GLY A 174 25.04 29.71 -64.64
N HIS A 175 24.61 30.78 -63.98
CA HIS A 175 24.37 32.07 -64.65
C HIS A 175 25.66 32.69 -65.22
N ALA A 176 26.77 32.61 -64.50
CA ALA A 176 28.06 33.09 -64.98
C ALA A 176 28.51 32.29 -66.21
N GLN A 177 28.42 30.96 -66.17
CA GLN A 177 28.70 30.07 -67.29
C GLN A 177 27.84 30.43 -68.49
N GLN A 178 26.53 30.60 -68.32
CA GLN A 178 25.64 31.00 -69.41
C GLN A 178 26.07 32.34 -70.05
N ARG A 179 26.47 33.34 -69.25
CA ARG A 179 27.02 34.61 -69.78
C ARG A 179 28.29 34.39 -70.60
N THR A 180 29.23 33.57 -70.10
CA THR A 180 30.47 33.26 -70.83
C THR A 180 30.20 32.52 -72.14
N VAL A 181 29.23 31.60 -72.16
CA VAL A 181 28.80 30.90 -73.39
C VAL A 181 28.21 31.89 -74.40
N LEU A 182 27.34 32.81 -73.95
CA LEU A 182 26.79 33.85 -74.82
C LEU A 182 27.89 34.78 -75.38
N GLN A 183 28.86 35.17 -74.56
CA GLN A 183 30.02 35.96 -75.00
C GLN A 183 30.88 35.19 -75.99
N ARG A 184 31.19 33.92 -75.72
CA ARG A 184 31.92 33.02 -76.62
C ARG A 184 31.23 32.93 -77.97
N ASN A 185 29.91 32.70 -77.98
CA ASN A 185 29.12 32.62 -79.20
C ASN A 185 29.13 33.95 -79.97
N ARG A 186 29.00 35.09 -79.28
CA ARG A 186 29.12 36.42 -79.89
C ARG A 186 30.48 36.64 -80.55
N LEU A 187 31.57 36.32 -79.86
CA LEU A 187 32.94 36.42 -80.39
C LEU A 187 33.15 35.47 -81.57
N PHE A 188 32.59 34.25 -81.50
CA PHE A 188 32.62 33.29 -82.60
C PHE A 188 32.00 33.86 -83.88
N TYR A 189 30.82 34.48 -83.78
CA TYR A 189 30.20 35.17 -84.92
C TYR A 189 31.06 36.34 -85.45
N GLN A 190 31.68 37.12 -84.57
CA GLN A 190 32.60 38.19 -84.99
C GLN A 190 33.83 37.65 -85.73
N ILE A 191 34.44 36.58 -85.22
CA ILE A 191 35.56 35.88 -85.88
C ILE A 191 35.12 35.38 -87.25
N LEU A 192 33.93 34.78 -87.35
CA LEU A 192 33.38 34.29 -88.62
C LEU A 192 33.20 35.41 -89.66
N LEU A 193 32.66 36.57 -89.24
CA LEU A 193 32.51 37.75 -90.09
C LEU A 193 33.88 38.29 -90.55
N LEU A 194 34.82 38.47 -89.63
CA LEU A 194 36.17 38.93 -89.94
C LEU A 194 36.92 37.96 -90.85
N LYS A 195 36.75 36.64 -90.68
CA LYS A 195 37.30 35.62 -91.58
C LYS A 195 36.75 35.79 -93.01
N LYS A 196 35.44 36.01 -93.15
CA LYS A 196 34.78 36.27 -94.45
C LYS A 196 35.28 37.55 -95.10
N GLU A 197 35.41 38.63 -94.33
CA GLU A 197 35.99 39.91 -94.79
C GLU A 197 37.45 39.75 -95.22
N ARG A 198 38.28 39.07 -94.41
CA ARG A 198 39.67 38.74 -94.75
C ARG A 198 39.77 37.95 -96.06
N ALA A 199 38.89 36.97 -96.26
CA ALA A 199 38.83 36.21 -97.50
C ALA A 199 38.45 37.09 -98.71
N SER A 200 37.46 37.98 -98.54
CA SER A 200 37.06 38.95 -99.56
C SER A 200 38.19 39.93 -99.91
N LEU A 201 38.86 40.50 -98.91
CA LEU A 201 40.01 41.40 -99.10
C LEU A 201 41.20 40.67 -99.73
N ARG A 202 41.51 39.44 -99.31
CA ARG A 202 42.53 38.60 -99.97
C ARG A 202 42.20 38.36 -101.44
N SER A 203 40.94 38.06 -101.77
CA SER A 203 40.49 37.92 -103.16
C SER A 203 40.66 39.21 -103.96
N LYS A 204 40.33 40.37 -103.37
CA LYS A 204 40.56 41.70 -104.00
C LYS A 204 42.04 42.00 -104.20
N LEU A 205 42.89 41.76 -103.19
CA LEU A 205 44.34 41.93 -103.29
C LEU A 205 44.93 41.02 -104.37
N SER A 206 44.54 39.75 -104.42
CA SER A 206 44.97 38.82 -105.48
C SER A 206 44.59 39.35 -106.87
N LYS A 207 43.39 39.94 -107.03
CA LYS A 207 43.00 40.60 -108.29
C LYS A 207 43.83 41.84 -108.60
N LEU A 208 44.19 42.66 -107.62
CA LEU A 208 45.04 43.84 -107.81
C LEU A 208 46.49 43.48 -108.11
N ILE A 209 47.06 42.49 -107.43
CA ILE A 209 48.40 41.95 -107.73
C ILE A 209 48.42 41.41 -109.17
N LYS A 210 47.44 40.61 -109.58
CA LYS A 210 47.30 40.17 -110.98
C LYS A 210 47.17 41.32 -111.98
N LYS A 211 46.58 42.45 -111.59
CA LYS A 211 46.53 43.67 -112.43
C LYS A 211 47.86 44.42 -112.46
N ALA A 212 48.61 44.44 -111.37
CA ALA A 212 49.93 45.09 -111.26
C ALA A 212 51.05 44.27 -111.95
N ASP A 213 51.01 42.94 -111.84
CA ASP A 213 51.94 42.02 -112.52
C ASP A 213 51.76 42.02 -114.05
N ASN A 214 50.63 42.50 -114.56
CA ASN A 214 50.44 42.77 -116.00
C ASN A 214 51.15 44.05 -116.49
N GLY A 215 51.89 44.77 -115.64
CA GLY A 215 52.51 46.06 -115.99
C GLY A 215 54.03 46.17 -115.81
N THR A 216 54.69 45.30 -115.04
CA THR A 216 56.11 45.55 -114.70
C THR A 216 56.89 44.25 -114.51
N SER A 217 57.49 43.77 -115.62
CA SER A 217 58.51 42.73 -115.62
C SER A 217 59.83 43.30 -115.08
N THR A 218 60.07 43.20 -113.77
CA THR A 218 61.43 43.33 -113.22
C THR A 218 61.67 42.42 -112.02
N ARG A 219 62.31 41.29 -112.34
CA ARG A 219 63.17 40.41 -111.54
C ARG A 219 63.94 41.12 -110.42
N GLU A 220 63.82 40.67 -109.16
CA GLU A 220 64.92 40.40 -108.20
C GLU A 220 64.47 39.48 -107.03
N THR A 221 65.13 38.31 -106.95
CA THR A 221 65.91 37.69 -105.85
C THR A 221 65.33 37.51 -104.42
N PRO A 222 65.52 36.33 -103.77
CA PRO A 222 64.75 35.88 -102.61
C PRO A 222 65.43 36.14 -101.27
N LEU A 223 64.64 36.46 -100.23
CA LEU A 223 65.08 36.34 -98.83
C LEU A 223 64.20 35.35 -98.07
N SER A 224 64.88 34.28 -97.66
CA SER A 224 64.45 33.21 -96.79
C SER A 224 64.04 33.75 -95.41
N ALA A 225 62.74 33.73 -95.12
CA ALA A 225 62.21 33.89 -93.77
C ALA A 225 61.88 32.50 -93.19
N PRO A 226 62.21 32.24 -91.90
CA PRO A 226 62.08 30.94 -91.29
C PRO A 226 60.62 30.48 -91.26
N ALA A 227 60.40 29.25 -91.71
CA ALA A 227 59.12 28.56 -91.66
C ALA A 227 58.66 28.45 -90.20
N LEU A 228 57.75 29.33 -89.79
CA LEU A 228 56.91 29.08 -88.64
C LEU A 228 55.95 27.94 -89.03
N PRO A 229 55.79 26.90 -88.20
CA PRO A 229 54.89 25.80 -88.49
C PRO A 229 53.48 26.37 -88.63
N ILE A 230 52.96 26.35 -89.86
CA ILE A 230 51.54 26.55 -90.14
C ILE A 230 50.87 25.29 -89.61
N VAL A 231 50.46 25.33 -88.35
CA VAL A 231 49.52 24.38 -87.77
C VAL A 231 48.15 24.74 -88.36
N ASP A 232 47.93 24.34 -89.61
CA ASP A 232 46.61 24.34 -90.28
C ASP A 232 45.83 23.05 -89.91
N ASP A 233 46.12 22.46 -88.75
CA ASP A 233 45.33 21.38 -88.14
C ASP A 233 44.27 21.97 -87.20
N PHE A 234 43.46 22.90 -87.72
CA PHE A 234 42.15 23.14 -87.11
C PHE A 234 41.16 22.30 -87.91
N GLU A 235 41.13 21.01 -87.57
CA GLU A 235 40.12 20.07 -88.05
C GLU A 235 38.76 20.78 -87.99
N ASP A 236 38.05 20.75 -89.13
CA ASP A 236 36.67 21.20 -89.24
C ASP A 236 35.83 20.42 -88.23
N MET A 237 35.69 20.98 -87.02
CA MET A 237 34.83 20.45 -86.00
C MET A 237 33.40 20.58 -86.53
N ASP A 238 32.81 19.44 -86.91
CA ASP A 238 31.48 19.36 -87.50
C ASP A 238 30.48 20.02 -86.52
N PRO A 239 29.70 21.03 -86.94
CA PRO A 239 28.72 21.68 -86.09
C PRO A 239 27.62 20.73 -85.56
N ASN A 240 27.57 19.48 -86.02
CA ASN A 240 26.67 18.44 -85.50
C ASN A 240 27.24 17.57 -84.35
N ASP A 241 28.53 17.66 -84.01
CA ASP A 241 29.13 16.90 -82.89
C ASP A 241 28.85 17.52 -81.50
N VAL A 242 27.79 18.33 -81.38
CA VAL A 242 27.28 18.75 -80.07
C VAL A 242 26.51 17.56 -79.48
N GLU A 243 27.24 16.67 -78.81
CA GLU A 243 26.71 15.59 -77.99
C GLU A 243 25.53 16.08 -77.14
N ALA A 244 24.38 15.43 -77.32
CA ALA A 244 23.17 15.68 -76.58
C ALA A 244 23.43 15.47 -75.08
N LEU A 245 23.41 16.55 -74.31
CA LEU A 245 23.49 16.51 -72.86
C LEU A 245 22.31 15.69 -72.30
N PRO A 246 22.55 14.71 -71.42
CA PRO A 246 21.48 13.91 -70.82
C PRO A 246 20.58 14.78 -69.93
N ASP A 247 19.28 14.61 -70.14
CA ASP A 247 18.19 15.31 -69.47
C ASP A 247 18.14 14.97 -67.96
N PRO A 248 18.32 15.93 -67.04
CA PRO A 248 18.28 15.66 -65.61
C PRO A 248 16.82 15.71 -65.12
N THR A 249 16.10 14.61 -65.29
CA THR A 249 14.82 14.40 -64.58
C THR A 249 15.04 13.50 -63.35
N PRO A 250 15.08 14.03 -62.12
CA PRO A 250 15.07 13.20 -60.93
C PRO A 250 13.64 12.71 -60.66
N GLN A 251 13.32 11.50 -61.11
CA GLN A 251 12.16 10.77 -60.61
C GLN A 251 12.47 10.22 -59.21
N SER A 252 12.19 11.01 -58.19
CA SER A 252 12.15 10.57 -56.79
C SER A 252 10.69 10.33 -56.41
N THR A 253 10.13 9.18 -56.81
CA THR A 253 8.88 8.67 -56.24
C THR A 253 9.21 7.99 -54.90
N PHE A 254 9.22 8.80 -53.83
CA PHE A 254 9.26 8.32 -52.46
C PHE A 254 7.85 7.90 -52.04
N ASP A 255 7.40 6.74 -52.51
CA ASP A 255 6.18 6.08 -52.05
C ASP A 255 6.57 4.87 -51.21
N GLU A 256 6.91 5.09 -49.93
CA GLU A 256 7.19 4.03 -48.97
C GLU A 256 6.27 4.11 -47.74
N PRO A 257 5.03 3.60 -47.81
CA PRO A 257 4.13 3.52 -46.65
C PRO A 257 4.47 2.35 -45.69
N SER A 258 5.66 1.75 -45.77
CA SER A 258 6.03 0.54 -45.01
C SER A 258 6.84 0.80 -43.72
N LEU A 259 7.24 2.04 -43.44
CA LEU A 259 8.24 2.34 -42.40
C LEU A 259 7.74 2.34 -40.95
N PHE A 260 6.47 2.02 -40.70
CA PHE A 260 5.98 1.77 -39.33
C PHE A 260 5.06 0.55 -39.25
N PRO A 261 5.59 -0.69 -39.35
CA PRO A 261 4.89 -1.85 -38.82
C PRO A 261 4.82 -1.64 -37.31
N CYS A 262 3.63 -1.36 -36.78
CA CYS A 262 3.42 -1.27 -35.34
C CYS A 262 3.99 -2.53 -34.66
N MET A 263 5.09 -2.39 -33.91
CA MET A 263 5.85 -3.48 -33.26
C MET A 263 5.09 -4.19 -32.12
N TRP A 264 3.77 -4.04 -32.06
CA TRP A 264 2.95 -4.77 -31.10
C TRP A 264 2.76 -6.19 -31.63
N ARG A 265 3.62 -7.10 -31.15
CA ARG A 265 3.50 -8.54 -31.41
C ARG A 265 2.05 -8.97 -31.20
N PRO A 266 1.46 -9.79 -32.10
CA PRO A 266 0.05 -10.20 -32.03
C PRO A 266 -0.37 -10.71 -30.64
N GLN A 267 0.52 -11.45 -29.96
CA GLN A 267 0.28 -12.00 -28.62
C GLN A 267 0.05 -10.95 -27.51
N TRP A 268 0.44 -9.69 -27.70
CA TRP A 268 0.21 -8.60 -26.74
C TRP A 268 -1.10 -7.84 -27.00
N ARG A 269 -1.65 -7.93 -28.23
CA ARG A 269 -2.91 -7.26 -28.59
C ARG A 269 -4.06 -7.82 -27.76
N ASP A 270 -4.10 -9.13 -27.58
CA ASP A 270 -5.17 -9.81 -26.84
C ASP A 270 -5.05 -9.60 -25.32
N GLN A 271 -3.83 -9.50 -24.79
CA GLN A 271 -3.60 -9.17 -23.37
C GLN A 271 -3.94 -7.71 -23.04
N CYS A 272 -3.57 -6.75 -23.90
CA CYS A 272 -3.97 -5.36 -23.69
C CYS A 272 -5.48 -5.18 -23.79
N GLN A 273 -6.14 -5.85 -24.75
CA GLN A 273 -7.60 -5.84 -24.86
C GLN A 273 -8.27 -6.43 -23.62
N GLN A 274 -7.76 -7.55 -23.09
CA GLN A 274 -8.25 -8.13 -21.82
C GLN A 274 -8.09 -7.17 -20.63
N ILE A 275 -6.97 -6.45 -20.52
CA ILE A 275 -6.75 -5.48 -19.45
C ILE A 275 -7.78 -4.35 -19.52
N PHE A 276 -8.09 -3.83 -20.71
CA PHE A 276 -9.12 -2.79 -20.89
C PHE A 276 -10.56 -3.32 -20.75
N ASP A 277 -10.79 -4.61 -20.99
CA ASP A 277 -12.10 -5.26 -20.87
C ASP A 277 -12.40 -5.84 -19.47
N THR A 278 -11.44 -5.82 -18.54
CA THR A 278 -11.71 -6.16 -17.14
C THR A 278 -12.75 -5.20 -16.55
N LYS A 279 -13.81 -5.77 -15.95
CA LYS A 279 -14.98 -5.04 -15.42
C LYS A 279 -14.63 -3.90 -14.45
N GLU A 280 -13.48 -3.94 -13.80
CA GLU A 280 -13.02 -2.92 -12.85
C GLU A 280 -12.75 -1.57 -13.54
N VAL A 281 -12.18 -1.55 -14.76
CA VAL A 281 -11.93 -0.30 -15.50
C VAL A 281 -13.23 0.34 -16.00
N ARG A 282 -14.24 -0.48 -16.35
CA ARG A 282 -15.57 0.00 -16.75
C ARG A 282 -16.37 0.59 -15.58
N LEU A 283 -16.15 0.09 -14.35
CA LEU A 283 -16.79 0.63 -13.15
C LEU A 283 -16.14 1.95 -12.73
N ALA A 284 -14.82 2.08 -12.83
CA ALA A 284 -14.12 3.34 -12.55
C ALA A 284 -14.58 4.49 -13.49
N ARG A 285 -14.73 4.21 -14.79
CA ARG A 285 -15.23 5.22 -15.75
C ARG A 285 -16.71 5.58 -15.59
N ARG A 286 -17.54 4.67 -15.07
CA ARG A 286 -18.95 4.98 -14.78
C ARG A 286 -19.12 5.88 -13.54
N CYS A 287 -18.23 5.78 -12.55
CA CYS A 287 -18.27 6.68 -11.39
C CYS A 287 -17.84 8.11 -11.73
N GLU A 288 -16.80 8.31 -12.54
CA GLU A 288 -16.36 9.66 -12.93
C GLU A 288 -17.39 10.38 -13.82
N PHE A 289 -18.09 9.65 -14.71
CA PHE A 289 -19.12 10.26 -15.56
C PHE A 289 -20.37 10.66 -14.76
N ALA A 290 -20.72 9.92 -13.70
CA ALA A 290 -21.82 10.30 -12.80
C ALA A 290 -21.47 11.52 -11.94
N GLN A 291 -20.19 11.74 -11.62
CA GLN A 291 -19.74 12.86 -10.82
C GLN A 291 -19.66 14.18 -11.62
N TRP A 292 -19.44 14.09 -12.94
CA TRP A 292 -19.49 15.26 -13.84
C TRP A 292 -20.91 15.75 -14.12
N VAL A 293 -21.88 14.85 -14.31
CA VAL A 293 -23.29 15.23 -14.57
C VAL A 293 -23.95 15.90 -13.34
N ALA A 294 -23.43 15.65 -12.14
CA ALA A 294 -23.92 16.31 -10.93
C ALA A 294 -23.40 17.75 -10.74
N TYR A 295 -22.36 18.17 -11.47
CA TYR A 295 -21.71 19.47 -11.29
C TYR A 295 -22.16 20.55 -12.30
N ASP A 296 -22.77 20.17 -13.42
CA ASP A 296 -23.30 21.10 -14.44
C ASP A 296 -24.80 21.43 -14.26
N GLY A 297 -25.36 21.10 -13.09
CA GLY A 297 -26.78 21.26 -12.76
C GLY A 297 -27.10 22.26 -11.65
N ILE A 298 -26.25 23.26 -11.41
CA ILE A 298 -26.50 24.41 -10.52
C ILE A 298 -26.13 25.70 -11.25
#